data_AF-A0A6P1G9B1-F1
#
_entry.id   AF-A0A6P1G9B1-F1
#
_cell.length_a   1.000
_cell.length_b   1.000
_cell.length_c   1.000
_cell.angle_alpha   90.00
_cell.angle_beta   90.00
_cell.angle_gamma   90.00
#
_symmetry.space_group_name_H-M   'P 1'
#
loop_
_entity.id
_entity.type
_entity.pdbx_description
1 polymer ?
#
loop_
_entity_poly.entity_id
_entity_poly.type
_entity_poly.pdbx_seq_one_letter_code
_entity_poly.pdbx_strand_id
1 'polypeptide(L)'
;MKQKWLSLGILALGLSGIFSLFVVLLRLPFFVGLLPNIFDVSLVVHVTLGINAWMLAITTATTVGDGHFQKFSYKLCLLGVIFIFLAGFIPETYVLKNNYIPFLDNLPYALGLSLLSFGLSVSAINTLCSRTIGECERITALIFLISQLCICLAYTRMTSGITLYNFYEYLFWGGGHILQFVFCQALMLVYATLLGINTSDRTLHGLSLFNLLAVLPTPVLYFFFSSDSEILMQIFTYHMRVLGSVAPIIFTFYLLSLPKQKVDWPNIAAFAFSACLFIYGGLLGFLIRESNVVIPAHYHGSIIGITLAFMAFAYHITGTLSSKLPIAQLTTYSIGQFAHITGLLLMGGYGALRKSAGMVGESTTLFKGIFFFGGSLSILSGGLFVILLTSTLLKHKRRDQGS
;
A
#
# COMPACT_ATOMS: atom_id res chain seq x y z
N MET A 1 -15.17 6.84 14.12
CA MET A 1 -13.86 6.15 14.07
C MET A 1 -13.11 6.35 12.74
N LYS A 2 -13.81 6.41 11.59
CA LYS A 2 -13.24 6.70 10.26
C LYS A 2 -12.17 7.81 10.24
N GLN A 3 -12.46 9.00 10.78
CA GLN A 3 -11.48 10.10 10.84
C GLN A 3 -10.19 9.77 11.62
N LYS A 4 -10.27 8.95 12.68
CA LYS A 4 -9.08 8.52 13.42
C LYS A 4 -8.19 7.61 12.58
N TRP A 5 -8.79 6.65 11.88
CA TRP A 5 -8.06 5.77 10.94
C TRP A 5 -7.45 6.55 9.78
N LEU A 6 -8.17 7.55 9.24
CA LEU A 6 -7.58 8.50 8.27
C LEU A 6 -6.35 9.22 8.85
N SER A 7 -6.45 9.73 10.08
CA SER A 7 -5.33 10.41 10.74
C SER A 7 -4.12 9.49 10.97
N LEU A 8 -4.35 8.23 11.37
CA LEU A 8 -3.29 7.24 11.52
C LEU A 8 -2.61 6.95 10.19
N GLY A 9 -3.39 6.81 9.11
CA GLY A 9 -2.86 6.70 7.77
C GLY A 9 -1.96 7.89 7.45
N ILE A 10 -2.50 9.11 7.53
CA ILE A 10 -1.76 10.33 7.18
C ILE A 10 -0.46 10.44 7.98
N LEU A 11 -0.48 10.10 9.28
CA LEU A 11 0.70 10.01 10.12
C LEU A 11 1.70 8.99 9.57
N ALA A 12 1.28 7.75 9.31
CA ALA A 12 2.15 6.71 8.77
C ALA A 12 2.77 7.10 7.43
N LEU A 13 2.00 7.71 6.53
CA LEU A 13 2.49 8.19 5.25
C LEU A 13 3.48 9.35 5.40
N GLY A 14 3.22 10.29 6.32
CA GLY A 14 4.16 11.38 6.63
C GLY A 14 5.49 10.87 7.18
N LEU A 15 5.45 9.93 8.13
CA LEU A 15 6.64 9.28 8.67
C LEU A 15 7.38 8.46 7.61
N SER A 16 6.66 7.74 6.75
CA SER A 16 7.21 7.06 5.57
C SER A 16 7.92 8.03 4.61
N GLY A 17 7.38 9.24 4.43
CA GLY A 17 7.94 10.30 3.58
C GLY A 17 9.30 10.79 4.06
N ILE A 18 9.54 10.86 5.38
CA ILE A 18 10.84 11.21 5.96
C ILE A 18 11.91 10.21 5.49
N PHE A 19 11.62 8.91 5.57
CA PHE A 19 12.56 7.89 5.09
C PHE A 19 12.68 7.83 3.57
N SER A 20 11.62 8.17 2.83
CA SER A 20 11.67 8.30 1.36
C SER A 20 12.68 9.37 0.92
N LEU A 21 12.77 10.48 1.65
CA LEU A 21 13.78 11.51 1.40
C LEU A 21 15.19 10.94 1.49
N PHE A 22 15.50 10.16 2.53
CA PHE A 22 16.79 9.47 2.64
C PHE A 22 17.02 8.49 1.48
N VAL A 23 16.01 7.70 1.11
CA VAL A 23 16.12 6.75 -0.01
C VAL A 23 16.44 7.44 -1.33
N VAL A 24 15.83 8.59 -1.62
CA VAL A 24 16.09 9.34 -2.86
C VAL A 24 17.42 10.07 -2.81
N LEU A 25 17.74 10.73 -1.70
CA LEU A 25 19.01 11.46 -1.54
C LEU A 25 20.21 10.50 -1.63
N LEU A 26 20.15 9.35 -0.96
CA LEU A 26 21.22 8.35 -0.95
C LEU A 26 21.38 7.59 -2.28
N ARG A 27 20.53 7.85 -3.29
CA ARG A 27 20.72 7.37 -4.67
C ARG A 27 21.50 8.36 -5.53
N LEU A 28 21.69 9.60 -5.09
CA LEU A 28 22.50 10.59 -5.79
C LEU A 28 23.99 10.27 -5.61
N PRO A 29 24.81 10.38 -6.66
CA PRO A 29 26.23 9.99 -6.62
C PRO A 29 27.03 10.70 -5.52
N PHE A 30 26.64 11.93 -5.15
CA PHE A 30 27.28 12.70 -4.08
C PHE A 30 27.04 12.14 -2.67
N PHE A 31 25.96 11.37 -2.45
CA PHE A 31 25.55 10.88 -1.14
C PHE A 31 25.69 9.35 -1.00
N VAL A 32 26.06 8.64 -2.06
CA VAL A 32 26.31 7.19 -2.00
C VAL A 32 27.49 6.91 -1.06
N GLY A 33 27.30 6.01 -0.09
CA GLY A 33 28.37 5.58 0.82
C GLY A 33 28.69 6.53 1.98
N LEU A 34 27.97 7.65 2.12
CA LEU A 34 28.23 8.64 3.18
C LEU A 34 27.92 8.09 4.58
N LEU A 35 26.91 7.23 4.71
CA LEU A 35 26.53 6.59 5.97
C LEU A 35 26.13 5.12 5.70
N PRO A 36 26.81 4.13 6.32
CA PRO A 36 26.49 2.72 6.11
C PRO A 36 25.09 2.39 6.63
N ASN A 37 24.41 1.45 5.98
CA ASN A 37 23.09 0.90 6.34
C ASN A 37 21.89 1.87 6.35
N ILE A 38 22.07 3.20 6.30
CA ILE A 38 20.94 4.16 6.34
C ILE A 38 20.00 3.97 5.15
N PHE A 39 20.53 3.71 3.95
CA PHE A 39 19.69 3.47 2.78
C PHE A 39 18.77 2.26 2.99
N ASP A 40 19.34 1.14 3.45
CA ASP A 40 18.61 -0.11 3.63
C ASP A 40 17.58 0.00 4.74
N VAL A 41 17.95 0.57 5.89
CA VAL A 41 17.01 0.84 6.99
C VAL A 41 15.88 1.76 6.53
N SER A 42 16.22 2.86 5.84
CA SER A 42 15.23 3.80 5.33
C SER A 42 14.28 3.15 4.34
N LEU A 43 14.78 2.27 3.47
CA LEU A 43 13.95 1.52 2.54
C LEU A 43 12.93 0.64 3.28
N VAL A 44 13.37 -0.10 4.30
CA VAL A 44 12.48 -0.99 5.07
C VAL A 44 11.40 -0.20 5.81
N VAL A 45 11.78 0.87 6.54
CA VAL A 45 10.81 1.68 7.29
C VAL A 45 9.86 2.43 6.36
N HIS A 46 10.38 3.01 5.27
CA HIS A 46 9.59 3.67 4.24
C HIS A 46 8.50 2.74 3.70
N VAL A 47 8.88 1.56 3.24
CA VAL A 47 7.96 0.56 2.66
C VAL A 47 6.95 0.10 3.70
N THR A 48 7.38 -0.21 4.92
CA THR A 48 6.50 -0.71 5.98
C THR A 48 5.44 0.32 6.37
N LEU A 49 5.85 1.58 6.58
CA LEU A 49 4.90 2.63 6.93
C LEU A 49 4.04 3.08 5.75
N GLY A 50 4.61 3.12 4.54
CA GLY A 50 3.96 3.61 3.33
C GLY A 50 3.01 2.60 2.68
N ILE A 51 3.24 1.31 2.86
CA ILE A 51 2.38 0.24 2.32
C ILE A 51 1.58 -0.39 3.47
N ASN A 52 2.25 -1.06 4.41
CA ASN A 52 1.57 -1.86 5.43
C ASN A 52 0.80 -0.99 6.43
N ALA A 53 1.33 0.15 6.89
CA ALA A 53 0.59 1.00 7.83
C ALA A 53 -0.40 1.94 7.11
N TRP A 54 0.06 2.76 6.15
CA TRP A 54 -0.78 3.71 5.42
C TRP A 54 -1.96 3.04 4.72
N MET A 55 -1.70 2.05 3.86
CA MET A 55 -2.75 1.48 3.02
C MET A 55 -3.76 0.68 3.84
N LEU A 56 -3.31 -0.05 4.88
CA LEU A 56 -4.23 -0.78 5.76
C LEU A 56 -5.01 0.16 6.69
N ALA A 57 -4.44 1.30 7.10
CA ALA A 57 -5.18 2.30 7.85
C ALA A 57 -6.30 2.93 7.00
N ILE A 58 -6.03 3.25 5.73
CA ILE A 58 -7.07 3.76 4.80
C ILE A 58 -8.08 2.67 4.45
N THR A 59 -7.65 1.43 4.22
CA THR A 59 -8.56 0.28 4.05
C THR A 59 -9.44 0.07 5.28
N THR A 60 -8.90 0.28 6.47
CA THR A 60 -9.72 0.24 7.68
C THR A 60 -10.67 1.43 7.74
N ALA A 61 -10.26 2.62 7.27
CA ALA A 61 -11.16 3.76 7.18
C ALA A 61 -12.34 3.55 6.21
N THR A 62 -12.18 2.72 5.17
CA THR A 62 -13.30 2.37 4.26
C THR A 62 -14.25 1.34 4.88
N THR A 63 -13.77 0.50 5.80
CA THR A 63 -14.52 -0.65 6.34
C THR A 63 -14.95 -0.49 7.81
N VAL A 64 -14.48 0.53 8.51
CA VAL A 64 -14.70 0.69 9.95
C VAL A 64 -16.16 0.99 10.29
N GLY A 65 -16.76 0.10 11.08
CA GLY A 65 -18.10 0.27 11.65
C GLY A 65 -18.10 0.81 13.08
N ASP A 66 -19.28 0.81 13.68
CA ASP A 66 -19.47 1.10 15.09
C ASP A 66 -18.98 -0.09 15.94
N GLY A 67 -18.39 0.18 17.11
CA GLY A 67 -17.99 -0.87 18.04
C GLY A 67 -16.95 -0.45 19.07
N HIS A 68 -17.01 -1.09 20.24
CA HIS A 68 -16.15 -0.78 21.38
C HIS A 68 -14.67 -1.09 21.10
N PHE A 69 -14.39 -2.14 20.33
CA PHE A 69 -13.02 -2.58 20.04
C PHE A 69 -12.30 -1.73 18.98
N GLN A 70 -13.01 -0.90 18.20
CA GLN A 70 -12.35 -0.02 17.22
C GLN A 70 -11.37 0.95 17.87
N LYS A 71 -11.69 1.46 19.06
CA LYS A 71 -10.81 2.37 19.79
C LYS A 71 -9.55 1.64 20.28
N PHE A 72 -9.69 0.40 20.73
CA PHE A 72 -8.58 -0.43 21.19
C PHE A 72 -7.65 -0.81 20.02
N SER A 73 -8.23 -1.32 18.94
CA SER A 73 -7.52 -1.62 17.68
C SER A 73 -6.73 -0.41 17.17
N TYR A 74 -7.36 0.77 17.10
CA TYR A 74 -6.67 2.00 16.69
C TYR A 74 -5.44 2.32 17.56
N LYS A 75 -5.55 2.17 18.90
CA LYS A 75 -4.43 2.45 19.82
C LYS A 75 -3.27 1.47 19.60
N LEU A 76 -3.57 0.19 19.37
CA LEU A 76 -2.55 -0.81 19.05
C LEU A 76 -1.81 -0.46 17.75
N CYS A 77 -2.54 -0.13 16.69
CA CYS A 77 -1.92 0.25 15.42
C CYS A 77 -1.13 1.55 15.51
N LEU A 78 -1.60 2.54 16.30
CA LEU A 78 -0.85 3.76 16.55
C LEU A 78 0.49 3.47 17.25
N LEU A 79 0.47 2.64 18.30
CA LEU A 79 1.69 2.23 18.99
C LEU A 79 2.62 1.44 18.04
N GLY A 80 2.03 0.57 17.20
CA GLY A 80 2.76 -0.17 16.17
C GLY A 80 3.50 0.74 15.20
N VAL A 81 2.82 1.78 14.68
CA VAL A 81 3.42 2.79 13.80
C VAL A 81 4.57 3.54 14.49
N ILE A 82 4.40 3.92 15.77
CA ILE A 82 5.46 4.60 16.53
C ILE A 82 6.68 3.70 16.70
N PHE A 83 6.49 2.43 17.05
CA PHE A 83 7.60 1.49 17.23
C PHE A 83 8.32 1.18 15.91
N ILE A 84 7.61 1.01 14.80
CA ILE A 84 8.21 0.84 13.46
C ILE A 84 9.03 2.08 13.09
N PHE A 85 8.53 3.28 13.37
CA PHE A 85 9.26 4.52 13.11
C PHE A 85 10.55 4.61 13.93
N LEU A 86 10.47 4.37 15.24
CA LEU A 86 11.62 4.46 16.15
C LEU A 86 12.67 3.37 15.87
N ALA A 87 12.25 2.20 15.39
CA ALA A 87 13.16 1.13 14.99
C ALA A 87 14.16 1.54 13.90
N GLY A 88 13.81 2.52 13.06
CA GLY A 88 14.68 3.03 12.01
C GLY A 88 15.89 3.82 12.51
N PHE A 89 15.95 4.16 13.79
CA PHE A 89 17.05 4.93 14.39
C PHE A 89 17.98 4.05 15.24
N ILE A 90 17.75 2.74 15.29
CA ILE A 90 18.59 1.81 16.05
C ILE A 90 19.84 1.49 15.22
N PRO A 91 21.05 1.87 15.69
CA PRO A 91 22.28 1.66 14.95
C PRO A 91 22.57 0.16 14.77
N GLU A 92 23.32 -0.17 13.71
CA GLU A 92 23.81 -1.53 13.44
C GLU A 92 22.73 -2.62 13.31
N THR A 93 21.47 -2.21 13.10
CA THR A 93 20.36 -3.14 12.85
C THR A 93 20.62 -3.98 11.60
N TYR A 94 20.46 -5.29 11.71
CA TYR A 94 20.51 -6.18 10.56
C TYR A 94 19.23 -6.04 9.72
N VAL A 95 19.42 -5.74 8.42
CA VAL A 95 18.32 -5.37 7.52
C VAL A 95 17.98 -6.51 6.56
N LEU A 96 16.72 -6.90 6.56
CA LEU A 96 16.20 -7.94 5.70
C LEU A 96 15.23 -7.34 4.67
N LYS A 97 15.68 -7.21 3.43
CA LYS A 97 14.90 -6.63 2.33
C LYS A 97 13.94 -7.65 1.70
N ASN A 98 13.21 -8.40 2.52
CA ASN A 98 12.21 -9.37 2.08
C ASN A 98 11.14 -8.74 1.20
N ASN A 99 10.45 -9.57 0.41
CA ASN A 99 9.30 -9.11 -0.36
C ASN A 99 8.06 -8.97 0.54
N TYR A 100 7.12 -8.12 0.14
CA TYR A 100 5.88 -7.77 0.89
C TYR A 100 6.09 -7.03 2.21
N ILE A 101 6.69 -7.68 3.20
CA ILE A 101 6.98 -7.10 4.51
C ILE A 101 8.48 -7.26 4.75
N PRO A 102 9.30 -6.25 4.39
CA PRO A 102 10.72 -6.25 4.76
C PRO A 102 10.85 -6.18 6.28
N PHE A 103 12.00 -6.55 6.84
CA PHE A 103 12.17 -6.67 8.28
C PHE A 103 13.44 -6.01 8.78
N LEU A 104 13.36 -5.35 9.94
CA LEU A 104 14.49 -4.91 10.72
C LEU A 104 14.64 -5.84 11.91
N ASP A 105 15.81 -6.45 12.05
CA ASP A 105 16.07 -7.39 13.15
C ASP A 105 16.37 -6.63 14.45
N ASN A 106 15.33 -6.06 15.03
CA ASN A 106 15.35 -5.45 16.35
C ASN A 106 13.97 -5.54 17.02
N LEU A 107 13.97 -5.53 18.35
CA LEU A 107 12.76 -5.72 19.15
C LEU A 107 11.67 -4.67 18.88
N PRO A 108 11.97 -3.36 18.79
CA PRO A 108 10.94 -2.37 18.48
C PRO A 108 10.25 -2.61 17.14
N TYR A 109 10.98 -3.00 16.10
CA TYR A 109 10.37 -3.32 14.81
C TYR A 109 9.44 -4.53 14.90
N ALA A 110 9.90 -5.63 15.51
CA ALA A 110 9.11 -6.84 15.70
C ALA A 110 7.82 -6.59 16.50
N LEU A 111 7.92 -5.85 17.61
CA LEU A 111 6.76 -5.43 18.41
C LEU A 111 5.83 -4.52 17.61
N GLY A 112 6.39 -3.56 16.87
CA GLY A 112 5.61 -2.61 16.08
C GLY A 112 4.77 -3.29 15.00
N LEU A 113 5.39 -4.22 14.27
CA LEU A 113 4.72 -5.04 13.25
C LEU A 113 3.64 -5.95 13.86
N SER A 114 3.95 -6.58 14.99
CA SER A 114 3.00 -7.46 15.71
C SER A 114 1.78 -6.69 16.21
N LEU A 115 1.98 -5.51 16.80
CA LEU A 115 0.90 -4.63 17.26
C LEU A 115 0.04 -4.13 16.10
N LEU A 116 0.65 -3.79 14.97
CA LEU A 116 -0.06 -3.37 13.76
C LEU A 116 -0.94 -4.51 13.22
N SER A 117 -0.38 -5.70 13.01
CA SER A 117 -1.11 -6.87 12.52
C SER A 117 -2.24 -7.28 13.48
N PHE A 118 -1.96 -7.35 14.78
CA PHE A 118 -2.96 -7.70 15.78
C PHE A 118 -4.07 -6.66 15.87
N GLY A 119 -3.72 -5.38 15.93
CA GLY A 119 -4.70 -4.28 15.93
C GLY A 119 -5.61 -4.31 14.71
N LEU A 120 -5.06 -4.48 13.50
CA LEU A 120 -5.85 -4.59 12.27
C LEU A 120 -6.75 -5.83 12.27
N SER A 121 -6.28 -6.96 12.80
CA SER A 121 -7.10 -8.18 12.94
C SER A 121 -8.28 -7.98 13.87
N VAL A 122 -8.09 -7.29 15.01
CA VAL A 122 -9.17 -6.90 15.91
C VAL A 122 -10.18 -5.97 15.21
N SER A 123 -9.69 -5.02 14.39
CA SER A 123 -10.59 -4.16 13.59
C SER A 123 -11.42 -4.97 12.59
N ALA A 124 -10.77 -5.88 11.84
CA ALA A 124 -11.41 -6.71 10.83
C ALA A 124 -12.49 -7.62 11.44
N ILE A 125 -12.20 -8.28 12.57
CA ILE A 125 -13.19 -9.08 13.31
C ILE A 125 -14.36 -8.18 13.74
N ASN A 126 -14.08 -7.01 14.29
CA ASN A 126 -15.15 -6.10 14.70
C ASN A 126 -15.99 -5.58 13.52
N THR A 127 -15.38 -5.40 12.35
CA THR A 127 -16.09 -5.11 11.09
C THR A 127 -17.04 -6.25 10.71
N LEU A 128 -16.60 -7.51 10.83
CA LEU A 128 -17.45 -8.69 10.58
C LEU A 128 -18.60 -8.82 11.59
N CYS A 129 -18.40 -8.37 12.84
CA CYS A 129 -19.43 -8.42 13.88
C CYS A 129 -20.40 -7.23 13.85
N SER A 130 -20.03 -6.11 13.23
CA SER A 130 -20.90 -4.92 13.14
C SER A 130 -22.15 -5.24 12.31
N ARG A 131 -23.31 -4.66 12.63
CA ARG A 131 -24.54 -4.79 11.81
C ARG A 131 -24.75 -3.65 10.82
N THR A 132 -24.00 -2.56 10.96
CA THR A 132 -24.14 -1.33 10.16
C THR A 132 -23.24 -1.31 8.92
N ILE A 133 -22.36 -2.30 8.79
CA ILE A 133 -21.41 -2.43 7.68
C ILE A 133 -22.00 -3.26 6.55
N GLY A 134 -21.78 -2.81 5.31
CA GLY A 134 -22.18 -3.48 4.09
C GLY A 134 -21.34 -4.71 3.76
N GLU A 135 -21.85 -5.55 2.86
CA GLU A 135 -21.23 -6.83 2.51
C GLU A 135 -19.85 -6.66 1.85
N CYS A 136 -19.67 -5.65 1.00
CA CYS A 136 -18.38 -5.42 0.31
C CYS A 136 -17.26 -5.09 1.31
N GLU A 137 -17.56 -4.34 2.36
CA GLU A 137 -16.65 -4.03 3.45
C GLU A 137 -16.36 -5.25 4.34
N ARG A 138 -17.36 -6.08 4.64
CA ARG A 138 -17.15 -7.37 5.33
C ARG A 138 -16.25 -8.31 4.53
N ILE A 139 -16.49 -8.40 3.22
CA ILE A 139 -15.64 -9.17 2.30
C ILE A 139 -14.20 -8.69 2.39
N THR A 140 -13.98 -7.38 2.42
CA THR A 140 -12.63 -6.79 2.54
C THR A 140 -11.96 -7.22 3.85
N ALA A 141 -12.68 -7.15 4.97
CA ALA A 141 -12.19 -7.60 6.28
C ALA A 141 -11.91 -9.11 6.28
N LEU A 142 -12.74 -9.92 5.62
CA LEU A 142 -12.54 -11.37 5.52
C LEU A 142 -11.30 -11.73 4.68
N ILE A 143 -11.09 -11.07 3.54
CA ILE A 143 -9.88 -11.25 2.71
C ILE A 143 -8.63 -10.90 3.53
N PHE A 144 -8.69 -9.84 4.35
CA PHE A 144 -7.60 -9.50 5.26
C PHE A 144 -7.33 -10.60 6.29
N LEU A 145 -8.38 -11.14 6.93
CA LEU A 145 -8.22 -12.25 7.88
C LEU A 145 -7.70 -13.54 7.22
N ILE A 146 -8.06 -13.80 5.97
CA ILE A 146 -7.49 -14.91 5.17
C ILE A 146 -5.99 -14.68 4.94
N SER A 147 -5.56 -13.45 4.65
CA SER A 147 -4.14 -13.09 4.56
C SER A 147 -3.41 -13.38 5.89
N GLN A 148 -4.00 -12.98 7.04
CA GLN A 148 -3.40 -13.26 8.35
C GLN A 148 -3.36 -14.76 8.66
N LEU A 149 -4.41 -15.51 8.29
CA LEU A 149 -4.44 -16.97 8.42
C LEU A 149 -3.32 -17.64 7.62
N CYS A 150 -3.05 -17.19 6.39
CA CYS A 150 -1.92 -17.67 5.59
C CYS A 150 -0.58 -17.43 6.29
N ILE A 151 -0.38 -16.28 6.96
CA ILE A 151 0.85 -15.99 7.73
C ILE A 151 0.96 -16.93 8.93
N CYS A 152 -0.14 -17.12 9.68
CA CYS A 152 -0.15 -18.06 10.82
C CYS A 152 0.16 -19.49 10.37
N LEU A 153 -0.46 -19.96 9.28
CA LEU A 153 -0.20 -21.28 8.74
C LEU A 153 1.24 -21.41 8.25
N ALA A 154 1.78 -20.39 7.56
CA ALA A 154 3.18 -20.37 7.15
C ALA A 154 4.14 -20.52 8.34
N TYR A 155 3.87 -19.84 9.45
CA TYR A 155 4.64 -20.01 10.68
C TYR A 155 4.56 -21.44 11.23
N THR A 156 3.35 -22.03 11.32
CA THR A 156 3.17 -23.40 11.85
C THR A 156 3.75 -24.50 10.97
N ARG A 157 3.95 -24.22 9.67
CA ARG A 157 4.47 -25.15 8.67
C ARG A 157 5.91 -24.83 8.26
N MET A 158 6.58 -23.96 9.03
CA MET A 158 7.94 -23.54 8.78
C MET A 158 8.93 -24.68 9.03
N THR A 159 9.95 -24.78 8.17
CA THR A 159 11.04 -25.75 8.32
C THR A 159 12.15 -25.20 9.23
N SER A 160 12.85 -26.10 9.92
CA SER A 160 14.02 -25.74 10.74
C SER A 160 15.29 -25.61 9.90
N GLY A 161 16.28 -24.85 10.39
CA GLY A 161 17.60 -24.77 9.76
C GLY A 161 17.70 -23.78 8.58
N ILE A 162 16.69 -22.93 8.40
CA ILE A 162 16.69 -21.86 7.40
C ILE A 162 17.32 -20.57 7.92
N THR A 163 17.83 -19.75 7.01
CA THR A 163 18.36 -18.42 7.35
C THR A 163 17.23 -17.48 7.80
N LEU A 164 17.57 -16.45 8.57
CA LEU A 164 16.58 -15.45 9.02
C LEU A 164 15.90 -14.72 7.84
N TYR A 165 16.66 -14.45 6.77
CA TYR A 165 16.10 -13.90 5.54
C TYR A 165 15.04 -14.82 4.95
N ASN A 166 15.34 -16.12 4.77
CA ASN A 166 14.41 -17.08 4.21
C ASN A 166 13.19 -17.28 5.12
N PHE A 167 13.37 -17.27 6.43
CA PHE A 167 12.28 -17.34 7.40
C PHE A 167 11.22 -16.26 7.14
N TYR A 168 11.62 -14.99 7.08
CA TYR A 168 10.67 -13.90 6.83
C TYR A 168 10.16 -13.87 5.38
N GLU A 169 10.97 -14.33 4.42
CA GLU A 169 10.53 -14.47 3.03
C GLU A 169 9.35 -15.43 2.93
N TYR A 170 9.49 -16.64 3.48
CA TYR A 170 8.46 -17.68 3.44
C TYR A 170 7.26 -17.34 4.33
N LEU A 171 7.49 -16.72 5.49
CA LEU A 171 6.44 -16.32 6.42
C LEU A 171 5.45 -15.34 5.77
N PHE A 172 5.97 -14.33 5.05
CA PHE A 172 5.16 -13.27 4.49
C PHE A 172 4.76 -13.49 3.03
N TRP A 173 5.30 -14.50 2.34
CA TRP A 173 5.03 -14.72 0.92
C TRP A 173 3.54 -14.87 0.62
N GLY A 174 2.90 -15.94 1.11
CA GLY A 174 1.50 -16.21 0.78
C GLY A 174 0.55 -15.14 1.32
N GLY A 175 0.69 -14.79 2.60
CA GLY A 175 -0.10 -13.72 3.22
C GLY A 175 0.04 -12.37 2.52
N GLY A 176 1.25 -12.01 2.10
CA GLY A 176 1.56 -10.78 1.37
C GLY A 176 0.94 -10.72 -0.03
N HIS A 177 0.85 -11.86 -0.73
CA HIS A 177 0.09 -11.96 -1.98
C HIS A 177 -1.40 -11.71 -1.75
N ILE A 178 -1.99 -12.33 -0.73
CA ILE A 178 -3.41 -12.11 -0.39
C ILE A 178 -3.66 -10.67 0.06
N LEU A 179 -2.67 -10.02 0.70
CA LEU A 179 -2.75 -8.61 1.07
C LEU A 179 -2.93 -7.70 -0.15
N GLN A 180 -2.41 -8.07 -1.34
CA GLN A 180 -2.65 -7.30 -2.56
C GLN A 180 -4.12 -7.33 -2.99
N PHE A 181 -4.83 -8.44 -2.76
CA PHE A 181 -6.28 -8.52 -2.98
C PHE A 181 -7.04 -7.62 -2.01
N VAL A 182 -6.58 -7.47 -0.76
CA VAL A 182 -7.15 -6.50 0.20
C VAL A 182 -7.04 -5.08 -0.35
N PHE A 183 -5.88 -4.70 -0.89
CA PHE A 183 -5.69 -3.36 -1.47
C PHE A 183 -6.51 -3.14 -2.75
N CYS A 184 -6.65 -4.16 -3.61
CA CYS A 184 -7.50 -4.11 -4.79
C CYS A 184 -8.99 -4.00 -4.41
N GLN A 185 -9.41 -4.69 -3.36
CA GLN A 185 -10.75 -4.60 -2.81
C GLN A 185 -11.03 -3.19 -2.25
N ALA A 186 -10.09 -2.65 -1.48
CA ALA A 186 -10.17 -1.29 -0.95
C ALA A 186 -10.19 -0.22 -2.06
N LEU A 187 -9.44 -0.42 -3.15
CA LEU A 187 -9.47 0.44 -4.33
C LEU A 187 -10.89 0.54 -4.92
N MET A 188 -11.59 -0.60 -5.08
CA MET A 188 -12.96 -0.60 -5.58
C MET A 188 -13.91 0.16 -4.64
N LEU A 189 -13.81 -0.03 -3.32
CA LEU A 189 -14.60 0.72 -2.34
C LEU A 189 -14.34 2.24 -2.41
N VAL A 190 -13.08 2.63 -2.60
CA VAL A 190 -12.71 4.03 -2.77
C VAL A 190 -13.27 4.62 -4.07
N TYR A 191 -13.16 3.91 -5.18
CA TYR A 191 -13.73 4.35 -6.45
C TYR A 191 -15.26 4.47 -6.39
N ALA A 192 -15.91 3.51 -5.73
CA ALA A 192 -17.34 3.58 -5.47
C ALA A 192 -17.70 4.85 -4.68
N THR A 193 -16.93 5.15 -3.62
CA THR A 193 -17.11 6.38 -2.82
C THR A 193 -16.93 7.65 -3.67
N LEU A 194 -15.82 7.76 -4.42
CA LEU A 194 -15.52 8.95 -5.22
C LEU A 194 -16.58 9.22 -6.28
N LEU A 195 -17.12 8.17 -6.91
CA LEU A 195 -18.08 8.30 -8.01
C LEU A 195 -19.54 8.12 -7.55
N GLY A 196 -19.81 8.09 -6.24
CA GLY A 196 -21.16 8.03 -5.69
C GLY A 196 -21.91 6.71 -5.95
N ILE A 197 -21.18 5.60 -6.12
CA ILE A 197 -21.76 4.26 -6.28
C ILE A 197 -22.12 3.71 -4.90
N ASN A 198 -23.36 3.24 -4.74
CA ASN A 198 -23.83 2.63 -3.51
C ASN A 198 -23.11 1.29 -3.28
N THR A 199 -22.84 0.94 -2.02
CA THR A 199 -22.25 -0.35 -1.64
C THR A 199 -23.18 -1.53 -1.94
N SER A 200 -24.48 -1.28 -2.14
CA SER A 200 -25.45 -2.26 -2.65
C SER A 200 -25.42 -2.46 -4.17
N ASP A 201 -24.52 -1.80 -4.91
CA ASP A 201 -24.38 -1.97 -6.34
C ASP A 201 -24.03 -3.43 -6.68
N ARG A 202 -24.76 -4.01 -7.65
CA ARG A 202 -24.65 -5.43 -7.99
C ARG A 202 -23.30 -5.76 -8.60
N THR A 203 -22.73 -4.85 -9.38
CA THR A 203 -21.42 -5.06 -10.03
C THR A 203 -20.32 -5.01 -8.99
N LEU A 204 -20.32 -4.00 -8.11
CA LEU A 204 -19.38 -3.90 -7.00
C LEU A 204 -19.45 -5.15 -6.09
N HIS A 205 -20.66 -5.58 -5.72
CA HIS A 205 -20.85 -6.76 -4.89
C HIS A 205 -20.36 -8.05 -5.59
N GLY A 206 -20.73 -8.25 -6.86
CA GLY A 206 -20.30 -9.42 -7.63
C GLY A 206 -18.78 -9.52 -7.78
N LEU A 207 -18.11 -8.39 -8.05
CA LEU A 207 -16.65 -8.33 -8.14
C LEU A 207 -15.96 -8.49 -6.78
N SER A 208 -16.58 -8.01 -5.71
CA SER A 208 -16.13 -8.25 -4.33
C SER A 208 -16.18 -9.75 -3.99
N LEU A 209 -17.30 -10.41 -4.32
CA LEU A 209 -17.46 -11.85 -4.12
C LEU A 209 -16.46 -12.65 -4.96
N PHE A 210 -16.21 -12.24 -6.21
CA PHE A 210 -15.18 -12.84 -7.04
C PHE A 210 -13.80 -12.79 -6.35
N ASN A 211 -13.40 -11.63 -5.82
CA ASN A 211 -12.14 -11.50 -5.07
C ASN A 211 -12.09 -12.42 -3.85
N LEU A 212 -13.19 -12.52 -3.09
CA LEU A 212 -13.26 -13.43 -1.95
C LEU A 212 -13.07 -14.89 -2.38
N LEU A 213 -13.79 -15.32 -3.41
CA LEU A 213 -13.72 -16.69 -3.93
C LEU A 213 -12.35 -17.03 -4.50
N ALA A 214 -11.65 -16.05 -5.09
CA ALA A 214 -10.28 -16.24 -5.56
C ALA A 214 -9.31 -16.54 -4.40
N VAL A 215 -9.45 -15.85 -3.27
CA VAL A 215 -8.52 -16.01 -2.13
C VAL A 215 -8.89 -17.12 -1.16
N LEU A 216 -10.17 -17.51 -1.09
CA LEU A 216 -10.70 -18.46 -0.10
C LEU A 216 -9.96 -19.82 -0.07
N PRO A 217 -9.53 -20.41 -1.20
CA PRO A 217 -8.79 -21.68 -1.19
C PRO A 217 -7.33 -21.56 -0.70
N THR A 218 -6.78 -20.35 -0.63
CA THR A 218 -5.33 -20.16 -0.46
C THR A 218 -4.76 -20.66 0.88
N PRO A 219 -5.46 -20.60 2.03
CA PRO A 219 -4.98 -21.21 3.27
C PRO A 219 -4.84 -22.74 3.16
N VAL A 220 -5.67 -23.39 2.35
CA VAL A 220 -5.69 -24.86 2.20
C VAL A 220 -4.36 -25.37 1.60
N LEU A 221 -3.67 -24.54 0.82
CA LEU A 221 -2.38 -24.89 0.20
C LEU A 221 -1.30 -25.26 1.23
N TYR A 222 -1.33 -24.66 2.43
CA TYR A 222 -0.35 -24.94 3.49
C TYR A 222 -0.51 -26.32 4.15
N PHE A 223 -1.62 -27.03 3.88
CA PHE A 223 -1.76 -28.44 4.27
C PHE A 223 -1.07 -29.40 3.29
N PHE A 224 -0.85 -28.96 2.05
CA PHE A 224 -0.24 -29.77 0.99
C PHE A 224 1.23 -29.43 0.74
N PHE A 225 1.64 -28.19 1.00
CA PHE A 225 2.99 -27.71 0.74
C PHE A 225 3.61 -27.09 2.00
N SER A 226 4.91 -27.32 2.21
CA SER A 226 5.69 -26.60 3.22
C SER A 226 5.89 -25.14 2.82
N SER A 227 6.18 -24.27 3.79
CA SER A 227 6.30 -22.83 3.53
C SER A 227 7.51 -22.44 2.67
N ASP A 228 8.56 -23.27 2.69
CA ASP A 228 9.76 -23.15 1.87
C ASP A 228 9.64 -23.81 0.49
N SER A 229 8.47 -24.37 0.16
CA SER A 229 8.23 -25.02 -1.13
C SER A 229 8.23 -24.01 -2.27
N GLU A 230 9.09 -24.23 -3.27
CA GLU A 230 9.11 -23.43 -4.49
C GLU A 230 7.75 -23.48 -5.23
N ILE A 231 7.09 -24.65 -5.24
CA ILE A 231 5.78 -24.82 -5.87
C ILE A 231 4.74 -23.91 -5.20
N LEU A 232 4.72 -23.86 -3.87
CA LEU A 232 3.82 -22.97 -3.13
C LEU A 232 4.07 -21.51 -3.49
N MET A 233 5.35 -21.10 -3.55
CA MET A 233 5.72 -19.74 -3.91
C MET A 233 5.28 -19.38 -5.33
N GLN A 234 5.46 -20.29 -6.29
CA GLN A 234 5.00 -20.12 -7.67
C GLN A 234 3.48 -20.04 -7.73
N ILE A 235 2.74 -20.89 -7.01
CA ILE A 235 1.27 -20.85 -6.96
C ILE A 235 0.78 -19.46 -6.54
N PHE A 236 1.29 -18.91 -5.43
CA PHE A 236 0.90 -17.57 -4.99
C PHE A 236 1.25 -16.48 -6.01
N THR A 237 2.40 -16.60 -6.66
CA THR A 237 2.86 -15.66 -7.69
C THR A 237 1.93 -15.64 -8.90
N TYR A 238 1.63 -16.82 -9.47
CA TYR A 238 0.74 -16.96 -10.62
C TYR A 238 -0.70 -16.62 -10.25
N HIS A 239 -1.17 -17.01 -9.06
CA HIS A 239 -2.48 -16.67 -8.54
C HIS A 239 -2.71 -15.16 -8.54
N MET A 240 -1.80 -14.38 -7.95
CA MET A 240 -1.88 -12.92 -7.96
C MET A 240 -1.74 -12.34 -9.37
N ARG A 241 -0.82 -12.86 -10.19
CA ARG A 241 -0.60 -12.38 -11.56
C ARG A 241 -1.85 -12.51 -12.43
N VAL A 242 -2.60 -13.59 -12.26
CA VAL A 242 -3.79 -13.89 -13.08
C VAL A 242 -5.04 -13.24 -12.51
N LEU A 243 -5.25 -13.29 -11.19
CA LEU A 243 -6.53 -12.89 -10.58
C LEU A 243 -6.49 -11.54 -9.89
N GLY A 244 -5.32 -11.07 -9.43
CA GLY A 244 -5.21 -9.94 -8.49
C GLY A 244 -5.80 -8.63 -8.98
N SER A 245 -5.68 -8.33 -10.27
CA SER A 245 -6.17 -7.07 -10.86
C SER A 245 -7.49 -7.21 -11.64
N VAL A 246 -8.04 -8.42 -11.79
CA VAL A 246 -9.22 -8.68 -12.62
C VAL A 246 -10.42 -7.87 -12.13
N ALA A 247 -10.76 -7.98 -10.84
CA ALA A 247 -11.88 -7.26 -10.25
C ALA A 247 -11.77 -5.73 -10.36
N PRO A 248 -10.69 -5.06 -9.90
CA PRO A 248 -10.59 -3.60 -9.99
C PRO A 248 -10.52 -3.09 -11.43
N ILE A 249 -9.96 -3.85 -12.39
CA ILE A 249 -9.96 -3.46 -13.81
C ILE A 249 -11.37 -3.51 -14.39
N ILE A 250 -12.11 -4.61 -14.19
CA ILE A 250 -13.50 -4.72 -14.66
C ILE A 250 -14.36 -3.62 -14.01
N PHE A 251 -14.17 -3.37 -12.72
CA PHE A 251 -14.89 -2.30 -12.03
C PHE A 251 -14.53 -0.93 -12.60
N THR A 252 -13.27 -0.67 -12.93
CA THR A 252 -12.83 0.59 -13.58
C THR A 252 -13.55 0.81 -14.91
N PHE A 253 -13.64 -0.20 -15.77
CA PHE A 253 -14.36 -0.09 -17.05
C PHE A 253 -15.87 0.05 -16.86
N TYR A 254 -16.46 -0.66 -15.91
CA TYR A 254 -17.85 -0.46 -15.52
C TYR A 254 -18.10 0.98 -15.08
N LEU A 255 -17.23 1.54 -14.22
CA LEU A 255 -17.36 2.92 -13.80
C LEU A 255 -17.23 3.90 -14.97
N LEU A 256 -16.34 3.65 -15.93
CA LEU A 256 -16.19 4.49 -17.11
C LEU A 256 -17.43 4.48 -18.02
N SER A 257 -18.23 3.40 -18.02
CA SER A 257 -19.46 3.32 -18.83
C SER A 257 -20.68 4.00 -18.18
N LEU A 258 -20.62 4.33 -16.89
CA LEU A 258 -21.72 4.99 -16.19
C LEU A 258 -21.76 6.51 -16.47
N PRO A 259 -22.97 7.11 -16.56
CA PRO A 259 -23.10 8.56 -16.71
C PRO A 259 -22.54 9.31 -15.50
N LYS A 260 -21.81 10.40 -15.74
CA LYS A 260 -21.10 11.17 -14.70
C LYS A 260 -21.73 12.52 -14.34
N GLN A 261 -22.94 12.79 -14.81
CA GLN A 261 -23.60 14.10 -14.68
C GLN A 261 -23.79 14.58 -13.23
N LYS A 262 -23.89 13.65 -12.26
CA LYS A 262 -24.09 13.95 -10.83
C LYS A 262 -22.81 13.87 -9.99
N VAL A 263 -21.65 13.62 -10.62
CA VAL A 263 -20.37 13.48 -9.93
C VAL A 263 -19.54 14.73 -10.15
N ASP A 264 -19.05 15.33 -9.06
CA ASP A 264 -18.20 16.52 -9.18
C ASP A 264 -16.92 16.20 -9.98
N TRP A 265 -16.53 17.10 -10.87
CA TRP A 265 -15.33 16.95 -11.70
C TRP A 265 -14.04 16.61 -10.91
N PRO A 266 -13.76 17.20 -9.73
CA PRO A 266 -12.63 16.81 -8.88
C PRO A 266 -12.58 15.32 -8.54
N ASN A 267 -13.72 14.69 -8.27
CA ASN A 267 -13.79 13.26 -8.00
C ASN A 267 -13.49 12.43 -9.27
N ILE A 268 -14.02 12.85 -10.42
CA ILE A 268 -13.77 12.20 -11.72
C ILE A 268 -12.28 12.29 -12.07
N ALA A 269 -11.67 13.47 -11.92
CA ALA A 269 -10.26 13.68 -12.19
C ALA A 269 -9.36 12.82 -11.29
N ALA A 270 -9.65 12.78 -9.99
CA ALA A 270 -8.90 11.96 -9.04
C ALA A 270 -9.02 10.46 -9.34
N PHE A 271 -10.22 9.98 -9.68
CA PHE A 271 -10.43 8.62 -10.17
C PHE A 271 -9.59 8.34 -11.43
N ALA A 272 -9.62 9.25 -12.41
CA ALA A 272 -8.90 9.08 -13.67
C ALA A 272 -7.38 9.01 -13.45
N PHE A 273 -6.80 9.91 -12.65
CA PHE A 273 -5.37 9.86 -12.34
C PHE A 273 -4.95 8.53 -11.70
N SER A 274 -5.78 8.02 -10.77
CA SER A 274 -5.53 6.75 -10.09
C SER A 274 -5.65 5.58 -11.06
N ALA A 275 -6.73 5.54 -11.85
CA ALA A 275 -6.99 4.48 -12.80
C ALA A 275 -5.89 4.41 -13.87
N CYS A 276 -5.46 5.55 -14.40
CA CYS A 276 -4.37 5.61 -15.38
C CYS A 276 -3.07 5.05 -14.81
N LEU A 277 -2.66 5.44 -13.61
CA LEU A 277 -1.43 4.92 -12.99
C LEU A 277 -1.55 3.43 -12.64
N PHE A 278 -2.71 3.00 -12.11
CA PHE A 278 -2.97 1.61 -11.77
C PHE A 278 -2.90 0.70 -13.01
N ILE A 279 -3.55 1.10 -14.10
CA ILE A 279 -3.52 0.38 -15.39
C ILE A 279 -2.11 0.41 -15.97
N TYR A 280 -1.45 1.57 -15.97
CA TYR A 280 -0.08 1.71 -16.46
C TYR A 280 0.87 0.74 -15.73
N GLY A 281 0.85 0.75 -14.39
CA GLY A 281 1.61 -0.22 -13.59
C GLY A 281 1.26 -1.67 -13.93
N GLY A 282 -0.02 -2.00 -14.02
CA GLY A 282 -0.48 -3.35 -14.38
C GLY A 282 0.07 -3.83 -15.73
N LEU A 283 0.08 -2.96 -16.75
CA LEU A 283 0.65 -3.27 -18.06
C LEU A 283 2.16 -3.56 -17.99
N LEU A 284 2.90 -2.83 -17.14
CA LEU A 284 4.33 -3.09 -16.94
C LEU A 284 4.59 -4.48 -16.30
N GLY A 285 3.61 -5.05 -15.61
CA GLY A 285 3.71 -6.40 -15.05
C GLY A 285 3.92 -7.48 -16.11
N PHE A 286 3.40 -7.28 -17.34
CA PHE A 286 3.62 -8.18 -18.47
C PHE A 286 5.03 -8.06 -19.07
N LEU A 287 5.74 -6.97 -18.77
CA LEU A 287 7.11 -6.72 -19.24
C LEU A 287 8.18 -7.30 -18.31
N ILE A 288 7.78 -7.83 -17.14
CA ILE A 288 8.70 -8.47 -16.19
C ILE A 288 9.23 -9.78 -16.82
N ARG A 289 10.52 -9.80 -17.16
CA ARG A 289 11.24 -11.00 -17.63
C ARG A 289 12.36 -11.43 -16.68
N GLU A 290 13.00 -10.47 -16.02
CA GLU A 290 14.15 -10.68 -15.13
C GLU A 290 13.97 -9.93 -13.80
N SER A 291 14.79 -10.24 -12.80
CA SER A 291 14.80 -9.57 -11.50
C SER A 291 15.52 -8.20 -11.54
N ASN A 292 15.06 -7.29 -12.39
CA ASN A 292 15.61 -5.93 -12.54
C ASN A 292 14.61 -4.85 -12.09
N VAL A 293 14.90 -3.57 -12.36
CA VAL A 293 14.04 -2.44 -11.93
C VAL A 293 12.68 -2.34 -12.64
N VAL A 294 12.37 -3.19 -13.63
CA VAL A 294 11.01 -3.30 -14.19
C VAL A 294 10.03 -3.80 -13.14
N ILE A 295 10.48 -4.64 -12.21
CA ILE A 295 9.65 -5.10 -11.08
C ILE A 295 9.20 -3.90 -10.22
N PRO A 296 10.10 -3.02 -9.72
CA PRO A 296 9.69 -1.78 -9.08
C PRO A 296 8.87 -0.86 -9.97
N ALA A 297 9.15 -0.73 -11.27
CA ALA A 297 8.31 0.07 -12.15
C ALA A 297 6.84 -0.40 -12.12
N HIS A 298 6.62 -1.72 -12.24
CA HIS A 298 5.30 -2.34 -12.17
C HIS A 298 4.60 -2.05 -10.83
N TYR A 299 5.19 -2.45 -9.71
CA TYR A 299 4.50 -2.31 -8.42
C TYR A 299 4.43 -0.85 -7.97
N HIS A 300 5.39 0.02 -8.32
CA HIS A 300 5.22 1.45 -8.11
C HIS A 300 4.04 1.97 -8.92
N GLY A 301 3.83 1.59 -10.18
CA GLY A 301 2.62 1.98 -10.91
C GLY A 301 1.32 1.52 -10.23
N SER A 302 1.21 0.23 -9.91
CA SER A 302 -0.03 -0.31 -9.33
C SER A 302 -0.28 0.19 -7.91
N ILE A 303 0.70 0.11 -7.01
CA ILE A 303 0.55 0.53 -5.60
C ILE A 303 0.38 2.04 -5.47
N ILE A 304 1.07 2.83 -6.30
CA ILE A 304 0.90 4.28 -6.28
C ILE A 304 -0.43 4.70 -6.90
N GLY A 305 -0.95 3.98 -7.91
CA GLY A 305 -2.33 4.14 -8.35
C GLY A 305 -3.30 4.03 -7.17
N ILE A 306 -3.19 2.95 -6.38
CA ILE A 306 -4.01 2.76 -5.17
C ILE A 306 -3.77 3.89 -4.14
N THR A 307 -2.52 4.28 -3.93
CA THR A 307 -2.16 5.38 -3.01
C THR A 307 -2.81 6.70 -3.43
N LEU A 308 -2.86 7.00 -4.73
CA LEU A 308 -3.49 8.21 -5.24
C LEU A 308 -5.01 8.17 -5.00
N ALA A 309 -5.67 7.04 -5.24
CA ALA A 309 -7.08 6.86 -4.86
C ALA A 309 -7.27 7.11 -3.36
N PHE A 310 -6.37 6.61 -2.51
CA PHE A 310 -6.46 6.77 -1.06
C PHE A 310 -6.24 8.21 -0.61
N MET A 311 -5.34 8.95 -1.25
CA MET A 311 -5.19 10.39 -1.04
C MET A 311 -6.47 11.13 -1.44
N ALA A 312 -7.05 10.81 -2.59
CA ALA A 312 -8.30 11.39 -3.05
C ALA A 312 -9.47 11.09 -2.10
N PHE A 313 -9.56 9.85 -1.62
CA PHE A 313 -10.52 9.43 -0.60
C PHE A 313 -10.37 10.27 0.68
N ALA A 314 -9.15 10.47 1.16
CA ALA A 314 -8.91 11.30 2.35
C ALA A 314 -9.43 12.74 2.13
N TYR A 315 -9.10 13.37 1.00
CA TYR A 315 -9.61 14.71 0.68
C TYR A 315 -11.14 14.76 0.51
N HIS A 316 -11.73 13.70 -0.06
CA HIS A 316 -13.17 13.59 -0.25
C HIS A 316 -13.88 13.52 1.11
N ILE A 317 -13.41 12.64 2.01
CA ILE A 317 -14.00 12.49 3.35
C ILE A 317 -13.83 13.76 4.20
N THR A 318 -12.76 14.53 4.01
CA THR A 318 -12.60 15.83 4.70
C THR A 318 -13.32 16.99 4.00
N GLY A 319 -14.02 16.75 2.89
CA GLY A 319 -14.76 17.78 2.14
C GLY A 319 -13.87 18.80 1.43
N THR A 320 -12.60 18.50 1.22
CA THR A 320 -11.60 19.43 0.67
C THR A 320 -11.26 19.19 -0.79
N LEU A 321 -11.62 18.02 -1.35
CA LEU A 321 -11.20 17.61 -2.70
C LEU A 321 -11.58 18.63 -3.79
N SER A 322 -12.71 19.32 -3.64
CA SER A 322 -13.17 20.33 -4.60
C SER A 322 -12.37 21.63 -4.59
N SER A 323 -11.42 21.79 -3.67
CA SER A 323 -10.51 22.93 -3.64
C SER A 323 -9.40 22.79 -4.69
N LYS A 324 -8.93 23.92 -5.23
CA LYS A 324 -7.89 23.96 -6.27
C LYS A 324 -6.58 23.28 -5.83
N LEU A 325 -6.18 23.47 -4.57
CA LEU A 325 -4.87 23.04 -4.07
C LEU A 325 -4.77 21.51 -3.92
N PRO A 326 -5.75 20.78 -3.35
CA PRO A 326 -5.81 19.32 -3.41
C PRO A 326 -5.73 18.74 -4.83
N ILE A 327 -6.45 19.32 -5.80
CA ILE A 327 -6.37 18.86 -7.19
C ILE A 327 -4.99 19.13 -7.78
N ALA A 328 -4.41 20.32 -7.59
CA ALA A 328 -3.06 20.61 -8.03
C ALA A 328 -2.02 19.64 -7.41
N GLN A 329 -2.20 19.29 -6.13
CA GLN A 329 -1.39 18.30 -5.45
C GLN A 329 -1.54 16.92 -6.10
N LEU A 330 -2.76 16.39 -6.27
CA LEU A 330 -2.97 15.08 -6.91
C LEU A 330 -2.42 15.04 -8.35
N THR A 331 -2.59 16.12 -9.12
CA THR A 331 -2.05 16.24 -10.48
C THR A 331 -0.51 16.20 -10.48
N THR A 332 0.14 17.03 -9.66
CA THR A 332 1.62 17.07 -9.58
C THR A 332 2.20 15.76 -9.06
N TYR A 333 1.53 15.11 -8.11
CA TYR A 333 1.91 13.78 -7.63
C TYR A 333 1.78 12.74 -8.76
N SER A 334 0.67 12.75 -9.51
CA SER A 334 0.45 11.83 -10.62
C SER A 334 1.50 12.00 -11.73
N ILE A 335 1.84 13.24 -12.10
CA ILE A 335 2.88 13.55 -13.10
C ILE A 335 4.25 13.08 -12.61
N GLY A 336 4.59 13.40 -11.36
CA GLY A 336 5.85 12.98 -10.76
C GLY A 336 5.99 11.46 -10.76
N GLN A 337 4.94 10.75 -10.38
CA GLN A 337 4.95 9.29 -10.31
C GLN A 337 5.03 8.66 -11.69
N PHE A 338 4.29 9.19 -12.67
CA PHE A 338 4.38 8.72 -14.05
C PHE A 338 5.81 8.86 -14.59
N ALA A 339 6.47 10.00 -14.37
CA ALA A 339 7.87 10.21 -14.74
C ALA A 339 8.80 9.25 -13.97
N HIS A 340 8.60 9.08 -12.67
CA HIS A 340 9.41 8.19 -11.84
C HIS A 340 9.36 6.74 -12.31
N ILE A 341 8.15 6.22 -12.54
CA ILE A 341 7.88 4.86 -13.02
C ILE A 341 8.45 4.67 -14.43
N THR A 342 8.24 5.63 -15.31
CA THR A 342 8.79 5.59 -16.68
C THR A 342 10.31 5.56 -16.64
N GLY A 343 10.93 6.37 -15.78
CA GLY A 343 12.38 6.33 -15.56
C GLY A 343 12.85 4.94 -15.12
N LEU A 344 12.19 4.32 -14.13
CA LEU A 344 12.50 2.95 -13.70
C LEU A 344 12.38 1.95 -14.85
N LEU A 345 11.30 2.01 -15.63
CA LEU A 345 11.10 1.12 -16.78
C LEU A 345 12.23 1.25 -17.80
N LEU A 346 12.57 2.48 -18.20
CA LEU A 346 13.61 2.74 -19.18
C LEU A 346 14.98 2.25 -18.70
N MET A 347 15.32 2.47 -17.43
CA MET A 347 16.57 1.96 -16.85
C MET A 347 16.58 0.44 -16.74
N GLY A 348 15.42 -0.17 -16.45
CA GLY A 348 15.27 -1.62 -16.40
C GLY A 348 15.47 -2.29 -17.76
N GLY A 349 15.06 -1.63 -18.85
CA GLY A 349 15.34 -2.07 -20.22
C GLY A 349 16.83 -2.13 -20.55
N TYR A 350 17.68 -1.44 -19.78
CA TYR A 350 19.14 -1.47 -19.88
C TYR A 350 19.80 -2.27 -18.73
N GLY A 351 19.03 -3.08 -17.99
CA GLY A 351 19.56 -4.02 -17.01
C GLY A 351 19.85 -3.44 -15.62
N ALA A 352 19.37 -2.23 -15.29
CA ALA A 352 19.59 -1.66 -13.96
C ALA A 352 19.00 -2.57 -12.85
N LEU A 353 19.81 -2.83 -11.82
CA LEU A 353 19.46 -3.76 -10.73
C LEU A 353 18.56 -3.12 -9.67
N ARG A 354 17.68 -3.93 -9.08
CA ARG A 354 16.79 -3.52 -7.98
C ARG A 354 17.50 -3.58 -6.62
N LYS A 355 16.98 -2.83 -5.63
CA LYS A 355 17.39 -2.87 -4.20
C LYS A 355 18.87 -2.49 -3.91
N SER A 356 19.52 -1.75 -4.80
CA SER A 356 20.91 -1.26 -4.64
C SER A 356 20.98 0.26 -4.46
N ALA A 357 21.78 0.74 -3.50
CA ALA A 357 22.20 2.15 -3.43
C ALA A 357 23.17 2.42 -4.59
N GLY A 358 22.85 3.37 -5.48
CA GLY A 358 23.71 3.73 -6.60
C GLY A 358 23.26 3.28 -7.99
N MET A 359 22.12 2.58 -8.11
CA MET A 359 21.51 2.24 -9.41
C MET A 359 22.52 1.56 -10.36
N VAL A 360 23.11 0.46 -9.88
CA VAL A 360 24.14 -0.30 -10.59
C VAL A 360 23.57 -0.88 -11.89
N GLY A 361 24.20 -0.55 -13.02
CA GLY A 361 23.80 -0.97 -14.38
C GLY A 361 24.06 0.12 -15.44
N GLU A 362 24.09 -0.26 -16.72
CA GLU A 362 24.17 0.70 -17.82
C GLU A 362 22.85 1.48 -17.92
N SER A 363 22.89 2.80 -17.86
CA SER A 363 21.73 3.66 -18.11
C SER A 363 22.20 5.05 -18.48
N THR A 364 21.45 5.70 -19.36
CA THR A 364 21.72 7.07 -19.79
C THR A 364 21.46 8.08 -18.66
N THR A 365 22.16 9.22 -18.72
CA THR A 365 21.92 10.38 -17.83
C THR A 365 20.48 10.88 -17.92
N LEU A 366 19.88 10.82 -19.12
CA LEU A 366 18.50 11.23 -19.35
C LEU A 366 17.50 10.41 -18.52
N PHE A 367 17.60 9.08 -18.52
CA PHE A 367 16.65 8.22 -17.80
C PHE A 367 16.80 8.35 -16.29
N LYS A 368 18.04 8.50 -15.79
CA LYS A 368 18.32 8.83 -14.39
C LYS A 368 17.71 10.19 -14.02
N GLY A 369 17.81 11.17 -14.91
CA GLY A 369 17.18 12.49 -14.76
C GLY A 369 15.65 12.43 -14.66
N ILE A 370 14.99 11.70 -15.56
CA ILE A 370 13.53 11.48 -15.54
C ILE A 370 13.11 10.82 -14.24
N PHE A 371 13.80 9.74 -13.85
CA PHE A 371 13.56 9.01 -12.61
C PHE A 371 13.67 9.92 -11.37
N PHE A 372 14.74 10.69 -11.29
CA PHE A 372 15.02 11.54 -10.13
C PHE A 372 14.08 12.75 -10.07
N PHE A 373 13.82 13.41 -11.20
CA PHE A 373 12.85 14.50 -11.29
C PHE A 373 11.46 14.03 -10.85
N GLY A 374 11.00 12.90 -11.40
CA GLY A 374 9.72 12.31 -11.04
C GLY A 374 9.64 11.95 -9.54
N GLY A 375 10.68 11.33 -9.00
CA GLY A 375 10.75 10.98 -7.58
C GLY A 375 10.70 12.20 -6.67
N SER A 376 11.45 13.25 -7.01
CA SER A 376 11.50 14.50 -6.25
C SER A 376 10.16 15.23 -6.26
N LEU A 377 9.54 15.37 -7.44
CA LEU A 377 8.21 15.97 -7.57
C LEU A 377 7.15 15.19 -6.77
N SER A 378 7.23 13.86 -6.80
CA SER A 378 6.34 12.98 -6.04
C SER A 378 6.48 13.15 -4.54
N ILE A 379 7.72 13.25 -4.03
CA ILE A 379 7.97 13.47 -2.59
C ILE A 379 7.44 14.84 -2.15
N LEU A 380 7.75 15.90 -2.89
CA LEU A 380 7.28 17.25 -2.55
C LEU A 380 5.75 17.33 -2.55
N SER A 381 5.10 16.75 -3.57
CA SER A 381 3.65 16.71 -3.65
C SER A 381 3.02 15.81 -2.58
N GLY A 382 3.63 14.67 -2.25
CA GLY A 382 3.21 13.82 -1.14
C GLY A 382 3.35 14.50 0.22
N GLY A 383 4.41 15.29 0.42
CA GLY A 383 4.56 16.14 1.59
C GLY A 383 3.47 17.20 1.70
N LEU A 384 3.13 17.83 0.57
CA LEU A 384 2.01 18.78 0.50
C LEU A 384 0.68 18.11 0.89
N PHE A 385 0.41 16.87 0.45
CA PHE A 385 -0.76 16.10 0.88
C PHE A 385 -0.85 15.99 2.41
N VAL A 386 0.23 15.57 3.05
CA VAL A 386 0.29 15.39 4.51
C VAL A 386 0.03 16.71 5.24
N ILE A 387 0.64 17.81 4.77
CA ILE A 387 0.47 19.14 5.35
C ILE A 387 -1.00 19.61 5.25
N LEU A 388 -1.61 19.47 4.07
CA LEU A 388 -2.99 19.93 3.82
C LEU A 388 -4.01 19.18 4.66
N LEU A 389 -3.93 17.85 4.70
CA LEU A 389 -4.86 17.03 5.48
C LEU A 389 -4.68 17.24 6.97
N THR A 390 -3.44 17.27 7.46
CA THR A 390 -3.17 17.51 8.89
C THR A 390 -3.73 18.86 9.33
N SER A 391 -3.50 19.91 8.53
CA SER A 391 -4.03 21.25 8.80
C SER A 391 -5.57 21.27 8.84
N THR A 392 -6.21 20.54 7.93
CA THR A 392 -7.67 20.43 7.86
C THR A 392 -8.25 19.72 9.08
N LEU A 393 -7.67 18.58 9.46
CA LEU A 393 -8.11 17.79 10.60
C LEU A 393 -7.93 18.55 11.93
N LEU A 394 -6.84 19.32 12.07
CA LEU A 394 -6.63 20.16 13.24
C LEU A 394 -7.65 21.31 13.33
N LYS A 395 -8.03 21.92 12.20
CA LYS A 395 -9.06 22.97 12.16
C LYS A 395 -10.44 22.43 12.55
N HIS A 396 -10.83 21.25 12.07
CA HIS A 396 -12.10 20.62 12.47
C HIS A 396 -12.16 20.33 13.97
N LYS A 397 -11.09 19.73 14.53
CA LYS A 397 -11.03 19.44 15.97
C LYS A 397 -11.19 20.70 16.84
N ARG A 398 -10.65 21.84 16.43
CA ARG A 398 -10.80 23.11 17.15
C ARG A 398 -12.22 23.66 17.09
N ARG A 399 -12.92 23.49 15.97
CA ARG A 399 -14.33 23.88 15.84
C ARG A 399 -15.21 23.04 16.75
N ASP A 400 -15.00 21.73 16.77
CA ASP A 400 -15.78 20.78 17.59
C ASP A 400 -15.54 20.95 19.11
N GLN A 401 -14.45 21.61 19.53
CA GLN A 401 -14.14 21.89 20.93
C GLN A 401 -14.57 23.30 21.38
N GLY A 402 -14.93 24.18 20.44
CA GLY A 402 -15.38 25.55 20.68
C GLY A 402 -16.89 25.75 20.54
N SER A 403 -17.61 24.71 20.13
CA SER A 403 -19.08 24.56 20.17
C SER A 403 -19.47 23.66 21.33
#